data_AF-A0A221NYT7-F1
#
_entry.id   AF-A0A221NYT7-F1
#
_cell.length_a   1.000
_cell.length_b   1.000
_cell.length_c   1.000
_cell.angle_alpha   90.00
_cell.angle_beta   90.00
_cell.angle_gamma   90.00
#
_symmetry.space_group_name_H-M   'P 1'
#
loop_
_entity.id
_entity.type
_entity.pdbx_description
1 polymer ?
#
loop_
_entity_poly.entity_id
_entity_poly.type
_entity_poly.pdbx_seq_one_letter_code
_entity_poly.pdbx_strand_id
1 'polypeptide(L)'
;MSVERAGDVHSGAESRGETAAAQSMALSYYSVAPGVRLHVRSGPGTGYDILYVLPEGAKVAIYCQTSGTTVTGPYGTSRVWDNIGNGQYVSDAYVYTGSDGYVAPRCG
;
A
#
# COMPACT_ATOMS: atom_id res chain seq x y z
N MET A 1 -18.28 -59.73 29.97
CA MET A 1 -19.33 -58.78 29.55
C MET A 1 -18.68 -57.41 29.52
N SER A 2 -18.76 -56.73 28.37
CA SER A 2 -18.60 -55.28 28.20
C SER A 2 -17.20 -54.69 28.42
N VAL A 3 -16.33 -54.78 27.40
CA VAL A 3 -16.00 -53.77 26.37
C VAL A 3 -14.92 -52.75 26.76
N GLU A 4 -13.87 -52.77 25.93
CA GLU A 4 -12.91 -51.73 25.62
C GLU A 4 -13.49 -50.31 25.42
N ARG A 5 -12.71 -49.27 25.78
CA ARG A 5 -12.52 -48.08 24.93
C ARG A 5 -11.28 -47.30 25.36
N ALA A 6 -10.28 -47.32 24.49
CA ALA A 6 -9.20 -46.35 24.43
C ALA A 6 -9.68 -45.08 23.70
N GLY A 7 -9.17 -43.94 24.16
CA GLY A 7 -9.42 -42.57 23.71
C GLY A 7 -9.08 -41.66 24.89
N ASP A 8 -8.26 -40.62 24.81
CA ASP A 8 -8.15 -39.65 23.73
C ASP A 8 -6.77 -38.93 23.80
N VAL A 9 -6.15 -38.77 22.63
CA VAL A 9 -5.48 -37.58 22.05
C VAL A 9 -5.05 -36.47 23.03
N HIS A 10 -3.86 -35.87 23.00
CA HIS A 10 -3.11 -35.36 21.86
C HIS A 10 -1.69 -34.96 22.31
N SER A 11 -0.69 -35.48 21.60
CA SER A 11 0.68 -34.96 21.58
C SER A 11 0.73 -33.58 20.93
N GLY A 12 1.72 -32.77 21.32
CA GLY A 12 2.24 -31.67 20.50
C GLY A 12 1.86 -30.30 21.06
N ALA A 13 2.78 -29.66 21.78
CA ALA A 13 3.91 -28.89 21.25
C ALA A 13 3.55 -27.41 21.13
N GLU A 14 4.05 -26.66 22.11
CA GLU A 14 4.75 -25.40 21.92
C GLU A 14 4.05 -24.33 21.10
N SER A 15 3.39 -23.44 21.84
CA SER A 15 3.14 -22.06 21.45
C SER A 15 4.46 -21.38 21.08
N ARG A 16 4.91 -21.51 19.83
CA ARG A 16 5.84 -20.57 19.23
C ARG A 16 5.04 -19.32 18.89
N GLY A 17 5.11 -18.35 19.79
CA GLY A 17 4.77 -16.98 19.47
C GLY A 17 5.60 -16.55 18.27
N GLU A 18 4.94 -16.35 17.14
CA GLU A 18 5.45 -15.51 16.07
C GLU A 18 5.54 -14.11 16.67
N THR A 19 6.72 -13.73 17.16
CA THR A 19 7.04 -12.34 17.44
C THR A 19 7.08 -11.61 16.11
N ALA A 20 5.89 -11.16 15.66
CA ALA A 20 5.78 -10.19 14.59
C ALA A 20 6.57 -8.95 15.03
N ALA A 21 7.77 -8.79 14.48
CA ALA A 21 8.50 -7.54 14.59
C ALA A 21 7.58 -6.47 14.01
N ALA A 22 7.00 -5.63 14.87
CA ALA A 22 6.29 -4.44 14.45
C ALA A 22 7.31 -3.55 13.76
N GLN A 23 7.42 -3.68 12.44
CA GLN A 23 8.21 -2.78 11.63
C GLN A 23 7.53 -1.42 11.76
N SER A 24 8.19 -0.46 12.40
CA SER A 24 7.76 0.92 12.37
C SER A 24 7.84 1.38 10.92
N MET A 25 6.69 1.45 10.24
CA MET A 25 6.59 2.17 8.97
C MET A 25 6.84 3.63 9.29
N ALA A 26 8.07 4.09 9.07
CA ALA A 26 8.33 5.52 8.97
C ALA A 26 7.46 6.01 7.82
N LEU A 27 6.43 6.80 8.15
CA LEU A 27 5.60 7.43 7.13
C LEU A 27 6.47 8.44 6.39
N SER A 28 6.94 8.03 5.22
CA SER A 28 7.65 8.91 4.30
C SER A 28 6.64 9.82 3.62
N TYR A 29 6.77 11.12 3.89
CA TYR A 29 5.97 12.14 3.23
C TYR A 29 6.68 12.63 1.98
N TYR A 30 6.02 12.50 0.86
CA TYR A 30 6.52 12.94 -0.44
C TYR A 30 5.72 14.13 -0.93
N SER A 31 6.41 15.04 -1.62
CA SER A 31 5.78 16.23 -2.17
C SER A 31 5.11 15.89 -3.50
N VAL A 32 3.88 16.33 -3.70
CA VAL A 32 3.23 16.33 -5.01
C VAL A 32 3.93 17.37 -5.90
N ALA A 33 3.92 17.14 -7.21
CA ALA A 33 4.46 18.07 -8.19
C ALA A 33 3.93 19.51 -7.96
N PRO A 34 4.79 20.54 -8.04
CA PRO A 34 4.36 21.92 -7.86
C PRO A 34 3.45 22.36 -9.02
N GLY A 35 2.43 23.17 -8.72
CA GLY A 35 1.52 23.74 -9.71
C GLY A 35 0.51 22.76 -10.32
N VAL A 36 0.41 21.53 -9.82
CA VAL A 36 -0.62 20.57 -10.25
C VAL A 36 -1.55 20.18 -9.12
N ARG A 37 -2.80 19.92 -9.48
CA ARG A 37 -3.80 19.33 -8.60
C ARG A 37 -3.83 17.82 -8.84
N LEU A 38 -3.60 17.03 -7.80
CA LEU A 38 -3.48 15.57 -7.92
C LEU A 38 -4.80 14.89 -7.56
N HIS A 39 -5.34 14.09 -8.47
CA HIS A 39 -6.58 13.36 -8.26
C HIS A 39 -6.32 12.09 -7.45
N VAL A 40 -6.98 11.98 -6.30
CA VAL A 40 -6.99 10.78 -5.48
C VAL A 40 -8.11 9.88 -5.98
N ARG A 41 -7.79 8.62 -6.24
CA ARG A 41 -8.70 7.65 -6.84
C ARG A 41 -9.01 6.49 -5.90
N SER A 42 -10.13 5.82 -6.14
CA SER A 42 -10.56 4.65 -5.36
C SER A 42 -9.81 3.35 -5.69
N GLY A 43 -8.90 3.38 -6.66
CA GLY A 43 -8.12 2.22 -7.05
C GLY A 43 -6.90 2.58 -7.90
N PRO A 44 -6.01 1.60 -8.17
CA PRO A 44 -4.77 1.80 -8.90
C PRO A 44 -5.01 1.86 -10.42
N GLY A 45 -5.60 2.96 -10.89
CA GLY A 45 -5.85 3.15 -12.31
C GLY A 45 -6.64 4.43 -12.63
N THR A 46 -6.55 4.89 -13.87
CA THR A 46 -7.29 6.09 -14.33
C THR A 46 -8.78 5.83 -14.58
N GLY A 47 -9.19 4.56 -14.63
CA GLY A 47 -10.59 4.15 -14.76
C GLY A 47 -11.37 4.12 -13.43
N TYR A 48 -10.70 4.27 -12.29
CA TYR A 48 -11.35 4.34 -10.98
C TYR A 48 -11.87 5.75 -10.68
N ASP A 49 -12.96 5.83 -9.91
CA ASP A 49 -13.56 7.09 -9.49
C ASP A 49 -12.56 7.99 -8.74
N ILE A 50 -12.68 9.29 -8.96
CA ILE A 50 -11.94 10.31 -8.23
C ILE A 50 -12.68 10.58 -6.93
N LEU A 51 -12.04 10.28 -5.80
CA LEU A 51 -12.59 10.50 -4.47
C LEU A 51 -12.51 11.98 -4.08
N TYR A 52 -11.34 12.58 -4.28
CA TYR A 52 -11.09 14.01 -4.05
C TYR A 52 -9.81 14.44 -4.76
N VAL A 53 -9.49 15.73 -4.67
CA VAL A 53 -8.33 16.33 -5.32
C VAL A 53 -7.44 16.99 -4.28
N LEU A 54 -6.16 16.64 -4.31
CA LEU A 54 -5.15 17.29 -3.49
C LEU A 54 -4.78 18.65 -4.10
N PRO A 55 -4.67 19.70 -3.26
CA PRO A 55 -4.22 21.00 -3.72
C PRO A 55 -2.76 20.96 -4.16
N GLU A 56 -2.33 21.98 -4.89
CA GLU A 56 -0.93 22.16 -5.25
C GLU A 56 -0.04 22.27 -4.00
N GLY A 57 1.18 21.74 -4.08
CA GLY A 57 2.12 21.73 -2.96
C GLY A 57 1.72 20.80 -1.80
N ALA A 58 0.68 19.99 -1.96
CA ALA A 58 0.32 18.96 -0.98
C ALA A 58 1.45 17.94 -0.81
N LYS A 59 1.50 17.33 0.38
CA LYS A 59 2.35 16.19 0.70
C LYS A 59 1.49 14.97 0.98
N VAL A 60 1.91 13.82 0.49
CA VAL A 60 1.23 12.54 0.69
C VAL A 60 2.16 11.57 1.41
N ALA A 61 1.61 10.81 2.36
CA ALA A 61 2.30 9.67 2.93
C ALA A 61 2.01 8.44 2.09
N ILE A 62 3.03 7.68 1.74
CA ILE A 62 2.88 6.44 0.97
C ILE A 62 2.89 5.27 1.97
N TYR A 63 1.77 4.55 2.08
CA TYR A 63 1.64 3.39 2.95
C TYR A 63 2.13 2.12 2.25
N CYS A 64 1.69 1.94 1.02
CA CYS A 64 2.10 0.84 0.16
C CYS A 64 1.98 1.25 -1.29
N GLN A 65 2.62 0.50 -2.19
CA GLN A 65 2.58 0.75 -3.62
C GLN A 65 2.05 -0.46 -4.38
N THR A 66 1.37 -0.21 -5.48
CA THR A 66 0.86 -1.27 -6.35
C THR A 66 1.02 -0.89 -7.81
N SER A 67 1.02 -1.89 -8.70
CA SER A 67 1.02 -1.64 -10.13
C SER A 67 -0.39 -1.42 -10.65
N GLY A 68 -0.56 -0.47 -11.55
CA GLY A 68 -1.86 -0.15 -12.15
C GLY A 68 -1.73 0.41 -13.56
N THR A 69 -2.71 1.22 -13.96
CA THR A 69 -2.68 1.90 -15.27
C THR A 69 -1.44 2.81 -15.37
N THR A 70 -0.77 2.79 -16.52
CA THR A 70 0.35 3.70 -16.81
C THR A 70 -0.16 5.13 -16.96
N VAL A 71 0.50 6.06 -16.28
CA VAL A 71 0.19 7.49 -16.30
C VAL A 71 1.47 8.28 -16.58
N THR A 72 1.35 9.24 -17.48
CA THR A 72 2.42 10.22 -17.74
C THR A 72 2.12 11.50 -16.97
N GLY A 73 3.12 11.97 -16.22
CA GLY A 73 3.05 13.14 -15.37
C GLY A 73 4.36 13.94 -15.37
N PRO A 74 4.48 14.96 -14.50
CA PRO A 74 5.62 15.86 -14.43
C PRO A 74 6.95 15.17 -14.16
N TYR A 75 6.94 14.04 -13.44
CA TYR A 75 8.14 13.28 -13.09
C TYR A 75 8.44 12.11 -14.04
N GLY A 76 7.65 11.95 -15.11
CA GLY A 76 7.84 10.90 -16.11
C GLY A 76 6.61 10.02 -16.29
N THR A 77 6.83 8.83 -16.84
CA THR A 77 5.76 7.85 -17.05
C THR A 77 5.91 6.72 -16.06
N SER A 78 4.95 6.59 -15.14
CA SER A 78 4.95 5.56 -14.10
C SER A 78 3.68 4.71 -14.20
N ARG A 79 3.84 3.43 -13.88
CA ARG A 79 2.73 2.47 -13.68
C ARG A 79 2.51 2.15 -12.20
N VAL A 80 3.25 2.83 -11.34
CA VAL A 80 3.18 2.68 -9.89
C VAL A 80 2.10 3.58 -9.35
N TRP A 81 1.31 3.03 -8.44
CA TRP A 81 0.23 3.70 -7.73
C TRP A 81 0.54 3.65 -6.25
N ASP A 82 0.57 4.83 -5.64
CA ASP A 82 0.82 5.02 -4.22
C ASP A 82 -0.48 4.97 -3.46
N ASN A 83 -0.59 4.06 -2.50
CA ASN A 83 -1.68 4.06 -1.55
C ASN A 83 -1.38 5.08 -0.45
N ILE A 84 -2.25 6.08 -0.34
CA ILE A 84 -2.13 7.20 0.61
C ILE A 84 -3.18 7.12 1.73
N GLY A 85 -3.89 6.00 1.82
CA GLY A 85 -4.95 5.77 2.79
C GLY A 85 -5.85 4.61 2.39
N ASN A 86 -6.86 4.31 3.21
CA ASN A 86 -7.75 3.17 3.00
C ASN A 86 -8.48 3.26 1.65
N GLY A 87 -8.05 2.46 0.66
CA GLY A 87 -8.58 2.50 -0.71
C GLY A 87 -8.29 3.78 -1.50
N GLN A 88 -7.34 4.61 -1.06
CA GLN A 88 -7.01 5.88 -1.69
C GLN A 88 -5.68 5.76 -2.41
N TYR A 89 -5.70 5.99 -3.72
CA TYR A 89 -4.52 5.82 -4.57
C TYR A 89 -4.23 7.08 -5.37
N VAL A 90 -2.94 7.40 -5.49
CA VAL A 90 -2.44 8.45 -6.38
C VAL A 90 -1.39 7.86 -7.32
N SER A 91 -1.19 8.52 -8.46
CA SER A 91 -0.19 8.11 -9.43
C SER A 91 1.19 8.63 -9.02
N ASP A 92 2.17 7.73 -8.95
CA ASP A 92 3.56 8.05 -8.62
C ASP A 92 4.19 9.04 -9.62
N ALA A 93 3.73 9.06 -10.88
CA ALA A 93 4.12 10.05 -11.89
C ALA A 93 3.94 11.54 -11.48
N TYR A 94 3.15 11.81 -10.42
CA TYR A 94 2.89 13.14 -9.88
C TYR A 94 3.49 13.36 -8.48
N VAL A 95 4.13 12.35 -7.90
CA VAL A 95 4.71 12.41 -6.55
C VAL A 95 6.23 12.35 -6.67
N TYR A 96 6.93 13.27 -6.01
CA TYR A 96 8.38 13.28 -6.03
C TYR A 96 8.94 12.29 -5.01
N THR A 97 9.03 11.02 -5.42
CA THR A 97 9.62 9.92 -4.64
C THR A 97 11.14 9.80 -4.83
N GLY A 98 11.67 10.42 -5.89
CA GLY A 98 13.09 10.35 -6.26
C GLY A 98 13.49 9.05 -6.96
N SER A 99 12.54 8.17 -7.28
CA SER A 99 12.77 6.92 -8.00
C SER A 99 11.55 6.56 -8.85
N ASP A 100 11.75 6.06 -10.07
CA ASP A 100 10.67 5.51 -10.91
C ASP A 100 10.21 4.10 -10.46
N GLY A 101 10.76 3.62 -9.33
CA GLY A 101 10.55 2.30 -8.76
C GLY A 101 9.68 2.31 -7.50
N TYR A 102 9.62 1.15 -6.84
CA TYR A 102 8.89 1.04 -5.58
C TYR A 102 9.75 1.63 -4.45
N VAL A 103 9.31 2.73 -3.85
CA VAL A 103 9.90 3.34 -2.65
C VAL A 103 9.24 2.85 -1.35
N ALA A 104 8.09 2.20 -1.47
CA ALA A 104 7.32 1.63 -0.37
C ALA A 104 7.07 0.13 -0.63
N PRO A 105 6.76 -0.65 0.42
CA PRO A 105 6.37 -2.06 0.26
C PRO A 105 5.14 -2.20 -0.63
N ARG A 106 4.97 -3.38 -1.23
CA ARG A 106 3.82 -3.64 -2.08
C ARG A 106 2.53 -3.78 -1.28
N CYS A 107 1.44 -3.22 -1.81
CA CYS A 107 0.11 -3.49 -1.28
C CYS A 107 -0.21 -4.99 -1.51
N GLY A 108 -0.54 -5.72 -0.45
CA GLY A 108 -0.81 -7.16 -0.47
C GLY A 108 -1.48 -7.61 0.81
#